data_AF-A0A6F9CGU9-F1
#
_entry.id   AF-A0A6F9CGU9-F1
#
_cell.length_a   1.000
_cell.length_b   1.000
_cell.length_c   1.000
_cell.angle_alpha   90.00
_cell.angle_beta   90.00
_cell.angle_gamma   90.00
#
_symmetry.space_group_name_H-M   'P 1'
#
loop_
_entity.id
_entity.type
_entity.pdbx_description
1 polymer ?
#
loop_
_entity_poly.entity_id
_entity_poly.type
_entity_poly.pdbx_seq_one_letter_code
_entity_poly.pdbx_strand_id
1 'polypeptide(L)'
;MLGNVSCCGGKAYDPSSGQMKCCAGTLYNLQVQDRISEEAQCCGSVLMEAGSIQTCCSAPGLDLLYPTQPGFTCCGHRYPNASLWSCCAGVLHPRPEPHNTSMNMIPGSRLLPLGGLKTEVLCHTEVLLGTVESVSVKMNERSIVMLNTMSVQASRGHVNALPSPHYVTLPNHCSSPELVPGNTYIWVKIPFSDTIRLISDLLDHSSPLHSILSRCSTFFLPREKPYTMF
;
A
#
# COMPACT_ATOMS: atom_id res chain seq x y z
N MET A 1 12.87 -28.70 5.30
CA MET A 1 12.45 -27.32 5.63
C MET A 1 11.30 -26.97 4.71
N LEU A 2 10.12 -26.67 5.25
CA LEU A 2 8.98 -26.27 4.42
C LEU A 2 9.25 -24.84 3.94
N GLY A 3 9.47 -24.66 2.64
CA GLY A 3 9.65 -23.33 2.06
C GLY A 3 8.46 -22.43 2.41
N ASN A 4 8.70 -21.14 2.55
CA ASN A 4 7.64 -20.18 2.81
C ASN A 4 6.83 -19.99 1.53
N VAL A 5 5.79 -20.80 1.34
CA VAL A 5 4.99 -20.80 0.11
C VAL A 5 3.80 -19.88 0.27
N SER A 6 3.63 -18.94 -0.65
CA SER A 6 2.43 -18.13 -0.81
C SER A 6 1.61 -18.59 -2.01
N CYS A 7 0.32 -18.27 -2.02
CA CYS A 7 -0.58 -18.59 -3.12
C CYS A 7 -0.96 -17.33 -3.91
N CYS A 8 -1.01 -17.45 -5.23
CA CYS A 8 -1.44 -16.40 -6.16
C CYS A 8 -2.27 -17.03 -7.29
N GLY A 9 -3.56 -16.70 -7.39
CA GLY A 9 -4.43 -17.23 -8.47
C GLY A 9 -4.46 -18.75 -8.56
N GLY A 10 -4.42 -19.44 -7.42
CA GLY A 10 -4.38 -20.90 -7.35
C GLY A 10 -2.98 -21.52 -7.58
N LYS A 11 -1.92 -20.71 -7.74
CA LYS A 11 -0.54 -21.19 -7.89
C LYS A 11 0.28 -20.93 -6.65
N ALA A 12 1.05 -21.92 -6.23
CA ALA A 12 2.05 -21.80 -5.17
C ALA A 12 3.32 -21.13 -5.70
N TYR A 13 3.89 -20.20 -4.94
CA TYR A 13 5.15 -19.53 -5.27
C TYR A 13 5.92 -19.12 -4.02
N ASP A 14 7.23 -18.92 -4.16
CA ASP A 14 8.09 -18.36 -3.11
C ASP A 14 8.14 -16.83 -3.23
N PRO A 15 7.44 -16.07 -2.37
CA PRO A 15 7.44 -14.61 -2.41
C PRO A 15 8.75 -13.99 -1.93
N SER A 16 9.61 -14.77 -1.26
CA SER A 16 10.88 -14.29 -0.71
C SER A 16 12.02 -14.34 -1.74
N SER A 17 11.86 -15.14 -2.79
CA SER A 17 12.84 -15.29 -3.89
C SER A 17 13.06 -14.01 -4.70
N GLY A 18 12.09 -13.07 -4.70
CA GLY A 18 12.09 -11.88 -5.57
C GLY A 18 11.94 -12.20 -7.06
N GLN A 19 11.89 -13.46 -7.47
CA GLN A 19 11.84 -13.89 -8.88
C GLN A 19 10.43 -13.93 -9.45
N MET A 20 9.43 -13.94 -8.57
CA MET A 20 8.02 -13.99 -8.94
C MET A 20 7.25 -12.90 -8.20
N LYS A 21 6.25 -12.33 -8.86
CA LYS A 21 5.41 -11.28 -8.30
C LYS A 21 3.94 -11.57 -8.55
N CYS A 22 3.14 -11.47 -7.49
CA CYS A 22 1.69 -11.61 -7.57
C CYS A 22 1.02 -10.23 -7.64
N CYS A 23 0.22 -9.99 -8.69
CA CYS A 23 -0.60 -8.80 -8.86
C CYS A 23 -2.08 -9.21 -8.92
N ALA A 24 -2.87 -8.88 -7.89
CA ALA A 24 -4.30 -9.22 -7.75
C ALA A 24 -4.68 -10.62 -8.28
N GLY A 25 -3.96 -11.66 -7.82
CA GLY A 25 -4.20 -13.05 -8.24
C GLY A 25 -3.49 -13.49 -9.52
N THR A 26 -2.80 -12.61 -10.24
CA THR A 26 -1.99 -12.95 -11.43
C THR A 26 -0.51 -13.09 -11.05
N LEU A 27 0.08 -14.26 -11.30
CA LEU A 27 1.49 -14.55 -11.00
C LEU A 27 2.39 -14.28 -12.21
N TYR A 28 3.36 -13.39 -12.03
CA TYR A 28 4.36 -13.02 -13.04
C TYR A 28 5.74 -13.58 -12.69
N ASN A 29 6.48 -14.03 -13.71
CA ASN A 29 7.89 -14.43 -13.60
C ASN A 29 8.79 -13.27 -14.05
N LEU A 30 9.62 -12.76 -13.14
CA LEU A 30 10.50 -11.62 -13.37
C LEU A 30 11.85 -12.02 -13.99
N GLN A 31 12.25 -13.30 -13.92
CA GLN A 31 13.53 -13.77 -14.49
C GLN A 31 13.59 -13.70 -16.01
N VAL A 32 12.45 -13.84 -16.69
CA VAL A 32 12.40 -13.90 -18.16
C VAL A 32 12.57 -12.51 -18.80
N GLN A 33 12.46 -11.43 -18.01
CA GLN A 33 12.39 -10.06 -18.55
C GLN A 33 13.68 -9.24 -18.41
N ASP A 34 14.78 -9.79 -17.88
CA ASP A 34 16.08 -9.08 -17.72
C ASP A 34 15.98 -7.73 -16.97
N ARG A 35 14.88 -7.55 -16.21
CA ARG A 35 14.50 -6.29 -15.56
C ARG A 35 14.57 -6.44 -14.05
N ILE A 36 15.24 -5.48 -13.43
CA ILE A 36 15.48 -5.36 -12.00
C ILE A 36 14.17 -5.61 -11.23
N SER A 37 14.17 -6.69 -10.45
CA SER A 37 12.99 -7.30 -9.82
C SER A 37 12.33 -6.42 -8.74
N GLU A 38 13.08 -5.51 -8.12
CA GLU A 38 12.60 -4.74 -6.97
C GLU A 38 11.72 -3.53 -7.34
N GLU A 39 11.81 -3.05 -8.59
CA GLU A 39 11.10 -1.84 -9.03
C GLU A 39 9.80 -2.10 -9.78
N ALA A 40 9.56 -3.34 -10.23
CA ALA A 40 8.31 -3.69 -10.90
C ALA A 40 7.13 -3.51 -9.93
N GLN A 41 6.10 -2.78 -10.33
CA GLN A 41 4.94 -2.46 -9.47
C GLN A 41 3.69 -3.14 -9.99
N CYS A 42 2.73 -3.44 -9.11
CA CYS A 42 1.41 -3.89 -9.55
C CYS A 42 0.46 -2.70 -9.66
N CYS A 43 -0.37 -2.71 -10.70
CA CYS A 43 -1.59 -1.92 -10.79
C CYS A 43 -2.76 -2.88 -11.00
N GLY A 44 -3.48 -3.20 -9.92
CA GLY A 44 -4.46 -4.28 -9.91
C GLY A 44 -3.79 -5.60 -10.31
N SER A 45 -4.32 -6.23 -11.35
CA SER A 45 -3.79 -7.50 -11.89
C SER A 45 -2.61 -7.32 -12.85
N VAL A 46 -2.24 -6.09 -13.20
CA VAL A 46 -1.22 -5.80 -14.23
C VAL A 46 0.14 -5.51 -13.59
N LEU A 47 1.19 -6.14 -14.13
CA LEU A 47 2.58 -5.82 -13.78
C LEU A 47 3.07 -4.61 -14.60
N MET A 48 3.42 -3.53 -13.91
CA MET A 48 4.09 -2.36 -14.46
C MET A 48 5.60 -2.59 -14.54
N GLU A 49 6.17 -2.27 -15.71
CA GLU A 49 7.61 -2.33 -15.93
C GLU A 49 8.34 -1.19 -15.20
N ALA A 50 9.56 -1.48 -14.73
CA ALA A 50 10.47 -0.48 -14.18
C ALA A 50 10.75 0.61 -15.23
N GLY A 51 10.68 1.88 -14.82
CA GLY A 51 10.85 3.03 -15.74
C GLY A 51 9.68 3.29 -16.69
N SER A 52 8.52 2.62 -16.52
CA SER A 52 7.35 2.89 -17.34
C SER A 52 6.87 4.34 -17.22
N ILE A 53 6.50 4.94 -18.35
CA ILE A 53 5.81 6.23 -18.44
C ILE A 53 4.32 6.09 -18.10
N GLN A 54 3.97 5.16 -17.21
CA GLN A 54 2.60 4.86 -16.83
C GLN A 54 2.36 5.25 -15.37
N THR A 55 1.17 5.74 -15.08
CA THR A 55 0.69 6.05 -13.74
C THR A 55 -0.45 5.11 -13.41
N CYS A 56 -0.35 4.40 -12.29
CA CYS A 56 -1.46 3.65 -11.74
C CYS A 56 -2.24 4.54 -10.76
N CYS A 57 -3.54 4.66 -10.98
CA CYS A 57 -4.46 5.31 -10.06
C CYS A 57 -5.38 4.25 -9.44
N SER A 58 -5.55 4.33 -8.12
CA SER A 58 -6.16 3.27 -7.32
C SER A 58 -7.24 3.83 -6.40
N ALA A 59 -8.35 3.10 -6.31
CA ALA A 59 -9.41 3.27 -5.33
C ALA A 59 -9.77 1.89 -4.76
N PRO A 60 -10.51 1.79 -3.64
CA PRO A 60 -10.91 0.51 -3.08
C PRO A 60 -11.52 -0.44 -4.13
N GLY A 61 -10.84 -1.55 -4.40
CA GLY A 61 -11.24 -2.58 -5.37
C GLY A 61 -11.13 -2.20 -6.85
N LEU A 62 -10.48 -1.07 -7.19
CA LEU A 62 -10.33 -0.62 -8.58
C LEU A 62 -8.98 0.06 -8.83
N ASP A 63 -8.18 -0.53 -9.72
CA ASP A 63 -6.89 -0.02 -10.17
C ASP A 63 -6.90 0.21 -11.68
N LEU A 64 -6.47 1.39 -12.13
CA LEU A 64 -6.43 1.78 -13.54
C LEU A 64 -5.07 2.34 -13.94
N LEU A 65 -4.56 1.88 -15.08
CA LEU A 65 -3.32 2.37 -15.70
C LEU A 65 -3.60 3.49 -16.69
N TYR A 66 -2.85 4.57 -16.55
CA TYR A 66 -2.86 5.73 -17.44
C TYR A 66 -1.47 5.99 -18.01
N PRO A 67 -1.35 6.48 -19.26
CA PRO A 67 -0.13 7.10 -19.73
C PRO A 67 0.15 8.37 -18.90
N THR A 68 1.34 8.47 -18.31
CA THR A 68 1.78 9.62 -17.51
C THR A 68 1.80 10.87 -18.37
N GLN A 69 1.09 11.92 -17.92
CA GLN A 69 0.99 13.20 -18.62
C GLN A 69 1.33 14.35 -17.66
N PRO A 70 2.11 15.36 -18.09
CA PRO A 70 2.36 16.54 -17.28
C PRO A 70 1.06 17.25 -16.90
N GLY A 71 0.94 17.65 -15.63
CA GLY A 71 -0.25 18.34 -15.12
C GLY A 71 -1.44 17.43 -14.78
N PHE A 72 -1.29 16.10 -14.87
CA PHE A 72 -2.31 15.15 -14.43
C PHE A 72 -1.89 14.46 -13.13
N THR A 73 -2.86 14.17 -12.25
CA THR A 73 -2.61 13.51 -10.97
C THR A 73 -3.75 12.57 -10.61
N CYS A 74 -3.47 11.52 -9.84
CA CYS A 74 -4.52 10.59 -9.41
C CYS A 74 -5.46 11.24 -8.38
N CYS A 75 -6.73 10.89 -8.49
CA CYS A 75 -7.73 11.09 -7.45
C CYS A 75 -8.62 9.85 -7.38
N GLY A 76 -8.36 8.99 -6.38
CA GLY A 76 -8.85 7.61 -6.42
C GLY A 76 -8.34 6.91 -7.69
N HIS A 77 -9.24 6.24 -8.40
CA HIS A 77 -8.94 5.55 -9.67
C HIS A 77 -8.88 6.49 -10.89
N ARG A 78 -9.20 7.78 -10.75
CA ARG A 78 -9.28 8.73 -11.88
C ARG A 78 -7.96 9.48 -12.06
N TYR A 79 -7.68 9.89 -13.30
CA TYR A 79 -6.50 10.69 -13.67
C TYR A 79 -6.91 12.00 -14.37
N PRO A 80 -7.45 12.99 -13.64
CA PRO A 80 -7.82 14.29 -14.19
C PRO A 80 -6.62 15.23 -14.42
N ASN A 81 -6.87 16.29 -15.21
CA ASN A 81 -6.00 17.46 -15.27
C ASN A 81 -6.09 18.24 -13.94
N ALA A 82 -4.96 18.34 -13.24
CA ALA A 82 -4.85 18.95 -11.92
C ALA A 82 -5.00 20.48 -11.93
N SER A 83 -4.98 21.12 -13.10
CA SER A 83 -5.32 22.54 -13.27
C SER A 83 -6.83 22.79 -13.23
N LEU A 84 -7.65 21.78 -13.56
CA LEU A 84 -9.11 21.89 -13.61
C LEU A 84 -9.78 21.30 -12.37
N TRP A 85 -9.13 20.33 -11.73
CA TRP A 85 -9.71 19.56 -10.65
C TRP A 85 -8.81 19.56 -9.41
N SER A 86 -9.44 19.64 -8.23
CA SER A 86 -8.82 19.28 -6.95
C SER A 86 -9.33 17.91 -6.50
N CYS A 87 -8.60 17.28 -5.58
CA CYS A 87 -8.95 15.99 -5.01
C CYS A 87 -9.09 16.11 -3.51
N CYS A 88 -10.19 15.59 -2.96
CA CYS A 88 -10.33 15.37 -1.53
C CYS A 88 -10.95 14.00 -1.30
N ALA A 89 -10.32 13.18 -0.45
CA ALA A 89 -10.81 11.85 -0.12
C ALA A 89 -11.06 10.91 -1.32
N GLY A 90 -10.34 11.11 -2.43
CA GLY A 90 -10.56 10.36 -3.68
C GLY A 90 -11.73 10.88 -4.54
N VAL A 91 -12.35 11.99 -4.14
CA VAL A 91 -13.44 12.66 -4.86
C VAL A 91 -12.91 13.90 -5.58
N LEU A 92 -13.35 14.09 -6.83
CA LEU A 92 -13.01 15.23 -7.66
C LEU A 92 -13.90 16.43 -7.35
N HIS A 93 -13.27 17.58 -7.18
CA HIS A 93 -13.95 18.87 -7.05
C HIS A 93 -13.46 19.82 -8.14
N PRO A 94 -14.36 20.55 -8.83
CA PRO A 94 -13.94 21.59 -9.78
C PRO A 94 -13.12 22.67 -9.06
N ARG A 95 -12.04 23.15 -9.69
CA ARG A 95 -11.34 24.34 -9.18
C ARG A 95 -12.10 25.61 -9.59
N PRO A 96 -12.54 26.46 -8.64
CA PRO A 96 -13.08 27.77 -8.98
C PRO A 96 -11.92 28.72 -9.35
N GLU A 97 -11.78 29.01 -10.65
CA GLU A 97 -10.82 29.94 -11.30
C GLU A 97 -9.31 29.86 -10.90
N PRO A 98 -8.37 30.20 -11.81
CA PRO A 98 -6.95 29.91 -11.62
C PRO A 98 -6.24 30.69 -10.51
N HIS A 99 -6.89 31.68 -9.89
CA HIS A 99 -6.20 32.77 -9.21
C HIS A 99 -6.40 32.89 -7.70
N ASN A 100 -7.14 32.01 -7.04
CA ASN A 100 -7.23 32.09 -5.58
C ASN A 100 -7.24 30.74 -4.87
N THR A 101 -6.58 30.77 -3.71
CA THR A 101 -6.53 29.78 -2.64
C THR A 101 -5.65 28.53 -2.80
N SER A 102 -4.65 28.54 -1.93
CA SER A 102 -3.70 27.52 -1.49
C SER A 102 -4.32 26.22 -0.95
N MET A 103 -5.29 25.61 -1.65
CA MET A 103 -5.50 24.18 -1.48
C MET A 103 -4.34 23.50 -2.19
N ASN A 104 -3.22 23.41 -1.46
CA ASN A 104 -2.01 22.70 -1.86
C ASN A 104 -2.43 21.43 -2.58
N MET A 105 -1.86 21.17 -3.75
CA MET A 105 -1.95 19.86 -4.38
C MET A 105 -1.54 18.83 -3.35
N ILE A 106 -2.49 18.21 -2.68
CA ILE A 106 -2.23 16.97 -1.98
C ILE A 106 -2.25 15.96 -3.13
N PRO A 107 -1.10 15.37 -3.49
CA PRO A 107 -1.11 14.26 -4.44
C PRO A 107 -2.16 13.29 -3.88
N GLY A 108 -3.18 12.96 -4.69
CA GLY A 108 -4.24 12.09 -4.23
C GLY A 108 -3.61 10.87 -3.58
N SER A 109 -4.10 10.51 -2.40
CA SER A 109 -3.56 9.40 -1.63
C SER A 109 -3.71 8.13 -2.44
N ARG A 110 -2.60 7.69 -3.05
CA ARG A 110 -2.53 6.49 -3.84
C ARG A 110 -2.42 5.31 -2.88
N LEU A 111 -3.50 4.55 -2.75
CA LEU A 111 -3.40 3.20 -2.22
C LEU A 111 -2.62 2.35 -3.21
N LEU A 112 -1.77 1.48 -2.70
CA LEU A 112 -1.15 0.44 -3.51
C LEU A 112 -1.71 -0.90 -3.04
N PRO A 113 -1.97 -1.86 -3.95
CA PRO A 113 -2.21 -3.22 -3.53
C PRO A 113 -0.97 -3.73 -2.78
N LEU A 114 -1.13 -4.70 -1.85
CA LEU A 114 -0.04 -5.22 -1.03
C LEU A 114 1.20 -5.65 -1.85
N GLY A 115 0.99 -6.26 -3.02
CA GLY A 115 2.07 -6.63 -3.94
C GLY A 115 2.80 -5.44 -4.59
N GLY A 116 2.14 -4.29 -4.70
CA GLY A 116 2.69 -3.04 -5.22
C GLY A 116 3.50 -2.25 -4.18
N LEU A 117 3.35 -2.54 -2.88
CA LEU A 117 4.16 -1.90 -1.85
C LEU A 117 5.64 -2.26 -2.01
N LYS A 118 6.51 -1.29 -1.75
CA LYS A 118 7.95 -1.51 -1.77
C LYS A 118 8.39 -2.31 -0.54
N THR A 119 9.35 -3.22 -0.75
CA THR A 119 9.80 -4.15 0.30
C THR A 119 10.40 -3.40 1.48
N GLU A 120 11.13 -2.31 1.24
CA GLU A 120 11.74 -1.52 2.31
C GLU A 120 10.70 -0.84 3.21
N VAL A 121 9.63 -0.31 2.62
CA VAL A 121 8.54 0.33 3.38
C VAL A 121 7.82 -0.71 4.23
N LEU A 122 7.49 -1.85 3.64
CA LEU A 122 6.72 -2.89 4.32
C LEU A 122 7.53 -3.66 5.37
N CYS A 123 8.79 -4.00 5.06
CA CYS A 123 9.60 -4.88 5.90
C CYS A 123 10.37 -4.13 7.00
N HIS A 124 10.93 -2.96 6.71
CA HIS A 124 11.81 -2.24 7.65
C HIS A 124 11.08 -1.24 8.56
N THR A 125 9.82 -0.94 8.27
CA THR A 125 9.00 0.00 9.07
C THR A 125 8.00 -0.75 9.92
N GLU A 126 7.59 -0.17 11.05
CA GLU A 126 6.43 -0.64 11.79
C GLU A 126 5.15 -0.23 11.03
N VAL A 127 4.32 -1.22 10.72
CA VAL A 127 3.01 -1.00 10.09
C VAL A 127 1.88 -1.38 11.04
N LEU A 128 0.75 -0.68 10.95
CA LEU A 128 -0.48 -1.04 11.63
C LEU A 128 -1.42 -1.73 10.64
N LEU A 129 -1.97 -2.87 11.04
CA LEU A 129 -3.13 -3.48 10.38
C LEU A 129 -4.33 -3.29 11.29
N GLY A 130 -5.46 -2.89 10.74
CA GLY A 130 -6.72 -2.77 11.50
C GLY A 130 -7.93 -2.71 10.58
N THR A 131 -9.06 -3.18 11.10
CA THR A 131 -10.36 -3.14 10.41
C THR A 131 -11.09 -1.86 10.81
N VAL A 132 -11.54 -1.06 9.84
CA VAL A 132 -12.27 0.18 10.12
C VAL A 132 -13.69 -0.16 10.60
N GLU A 133 -14.08 0.36 11.75
CA GLU A 133 -15.45 0.23 12.29
C GLU A 133 -16.28 1.47 11.94
N SER A 134 -15.73 2.66 12.19
CA SER A 134 -16.42 3.91 11.92
C SER A 134 -15.45 5.03 11.60
N VAL A 135 -15.94 6.03 10.89
CA VAL A 135 -15.18 7.21 10.46
C VAL A 135 -16.05 8.44 10.64
N SER A 136 -15.47 9.48 11.22
CA SER A 136 -16.12 10.78 11.34
C SER A 136 -15.17 11.88 10.89
N VAL A 137 -15.71 12.87 10.18
CA VAL A 137 -14.96 14.07 9.78
C VAL A 137 -15.51 15.27 10.55
N LYS A 138 -14.62 16.02 11.19
CA LYS A 138 -14.94 17.28 11.85
C LYS A 138 -13.95 18.33 11.40
N MET A 139 -14.47 19.40 10.79
CA MET A 139 -13.63 20.44 10.15
C MET A 139 -12.67 19.81 9.13
N ASN A 140 -11.36 19.88 9.36
CA ASN A 140 -10.36 19.29 8.48
C ASN A 140 -9.84 17.93 8.98
N GLU A 141 -10.23 17.50 10.18
CA GLU A 141 -9.72 16.28 10.79
C GLU A 141 -10.63 15.09 10.51
N ARG A 142 -10.02 13.91 10.33
CA ARG A 142 -10.74 12.64 10.23
C ARG A 142 -10.37 11.75 11.41
N SER A 143 -11.37 11.40 12.21
CA SER A 143 -11.24 10.41 13.28
C SER A 143 -11.72 9.05 12.77
N ILE A 144 -10.96 8.01 13.10
CA ILE A 144 -11.15 6.65 12.62
C ILE A 144 -11.11 5.73 13.83
N VAL A 145 -12.13 4.87 13.95
CA VAL A 145 -12.19 3.81 14.94
C VAL A 145 -11.81 2.50 14.25
N MET A 146 -10.79 1.83 14.76
CA MET A 146 -10.32 0.54 14.24
C MET A 146 -10.47 -0.57 15.27
N LEU A 147 -10.87 -1.74 14.79
CA LEU A 147 -10.94 -2.99 15.55
C LEU A 147 -9.83 -3.93 15.10
N ASN A 148 -9.52 -4.91 15.97
CA ASN A 148 -8.52 -5.96 15.71
C ASN A 148 -7.16 -5.39 15.27
N THR A 149 -6.79 -4.24 15.82
CA THR A 149 -5.60 -3.53 15.40
C THR A 149 -4.34 -4.21 15.93
N MET A 150 -3.35 -4.39 15.08
CA MET A 150 -2.04 -4.94 15.44
C MET A 150 -0.92 -4.10 14.86
N SER A 151 0.19 -3.97 15.60
CA SER A 151 1.44 -3.46 15.07
C SER A 151 2.32 -4.61 14.61
N VAL A 152 2.89 -4.46 13.42
CA VAL A 152 3.72 -5.46 12.76
C VAL A 152 5.06 -4.82 12.46
N GLN A 153 6.09 -5.21 13.22
CA GLN A 153 7.46 -4.92 12.83
C GLN A 153 7.91 -6.11 12.00
N ALA A 154 7.57 -6.01 10.71
CA ALA A 154 7.65 -7.11 9.78
C ALA A 154 9.00 -7.77 9.93
N SER A 155 10.15 -7.07 9.70
CA SER A 155 11.62 -7.42 9.79
C SER A 155 12.23 -7.86 11.14
N ARG A 156 11.43 -7.89 12.23
CA ARG A 156 11.73 -8.74 13.40
C ARG A 156 10.77 -9.92 13.67
N GLY A 157 9.73 -10.11 12.87
CA GLY A 157 8.72 -11.15 13.07
C GLY A 157 7.84 -10.83 14.29
N HIS A 158 7.86 -9.58 14.73
CA HIS A 158 7.13 -9.13 15.91
C HIS A 158 5.75 -8.62 15.50
N VAL A 159 4.73 -9.18 16.15
CA VAL A 159 3.33 -8.80 15.97
C VAL A 159 2.74 -8.57 17.35
N ASN A 160 2.24 -7.36 17.61
CA ASN A 160 1.64 -6.99 18.88
C ASN A 160 0.18 -6.56 18.65
N ALA A 161 -0.75 -7.17 19.37
CA ALA A 161 -2.13 -6.68 19.40
C ALA A 161 -2.19 -5.34 20.14
N LEU A 162 -2.95 -4.39 19.61
CA LEU A 162 -3.21 -3.10 20.26
C LEU A 162 -4.57 -3.14 20.98
N PRO A 163 -4.79 -2.25 21.96
CA PRO A 163 -6.09 -2.12 22.62
C PRO A 163 -7.22 -1.87 21.60
N SER A 164 -8.35 -2.54 21.79
CA SER A 164 -9.54 -2.38 20.96
C SER A 164 -10.65 -1.67 21.75
N PRO A 165 -11.32 -0.65 21.18
CA PRO A 165 -11.04 -0.03 19.88
C PRO A 165 -9.74 0.79 19.90
N HIS A 166 -9.06 0.83 18.75
CA HIS A 166 -7.91 1.69 18.52
C HIS A 166 -8.34 2.94 17.75
N TYR A 167 -7.95 4.12 18.24
CA TYR A 167 -8.34 5.40 17.66
C TYR A 167 -7.21 6.02 16.87
N VAL A 168 -7.54 6.52 15.69
CA VAL A 168 -6.61 7.25 14.81
C VAL A 168 -7.24 8.56 14.40
N THR A 169 -6.44 9.63 14.41
CA THR A 169 -6.83 10.92 13.87
C THR A 169 -5.88 11.33 12.77
N LEU A 170 -6.43 11.73 11.62
CA LEU A 170 -5.69 12.34 10.52
C LEU A 170 -5.95 13.85 10.52
N PRO A 171 -4.92 14.70 10.56
CA PRO A 171 -5.09 16.16 10.64
C PRO A 171 -5.69 16.77 9.37
N ASN A 172 -5.65 16.05 8.26
CA ASN A 172 -6.24 16.45 7.00
C ASN A 172 -7.03 15.27 6.39
N HIS A 173 -8.35 15.38 6.40
CA HIS A 173 -9.24 14.35 5.88
C HIS A 173 -9.08 14.11 4.37
N CYS A 174 -8.59 15.09 3.61
CA CYS A 174 -8.29 14.92 2.19
C CYS A 174 -7.00 14.12 1.93
N SER A 175 -6.15 13.90 2.95
CA SER A 175 -4.88 13.18 2.81
C SER A 175 -5.00 11.65 2.72
N SER A 176 -6.22 11.10 2.86
CA SER A 176 -6.51 9.68 2.66
C SER A 176 -7.81 9.52 1.87
N PRO A 177 -7.97 8.46 1.05
CA PRO A 177 -9.22 8.14 0.37
C PRO A 177 -10.35 7.94 1.38
N GLU A 178 -11.59 7.94 0.91
CA GLU A 178 -12.72 7.46 1.70
C GLU A 178 -12.47 6.02 2.20
N LEU A 179 -12.73 5.79 3.48
CA LEU A 179 -12.55 4.50 4.14
C LEU A 179 -13.91 3.84 4.29
N VAL A 180 -13.95 2.54 4.01
CA VAL A 180 -15.19 1.77 4.05
C VAL A 180 -15.22 0.97 5.35
N PRO A 181 -16.25 1.13 6.21
CA PRO A 181 -16.44 0.26 7.37
C PRO A 181 -16.44 -1.22 7.00
N GLY A 182 -15.77 -2.05 7.80
CA GLY A 182 -15.57 -3.47 7.55
C GLY A 182 -14.28 -3.80 6.77
N ASN A 183 -13.67 -2.83 6.09
CA ASN A 183 -12.42 -3.06 5.36
C ASN A 183 -11.20 -3.01 6.28
N THR A 184 -10.19 -3.82 5.95
CA THR A 184 -8.89 -3.82 6.62
C THR A 184 -7.85 -3.08 5.79
N TYR A 185 -7.04 -2.27 6.46
CA TYR A 185 -6.07 -1.37 5.83
C TYR A 185 -4.69 -1.49 6.46
N ILE A 186 -3.65 -1.12 5.70
CA ILE A 186 -2.27 -0.98 6.19
C ILE A 186 -1.91 0.49 6.34
N TRP A 187 -1.46 0.84 7.53
CA TRP A 187 -0.98 2.17 7.88
C TRP A 187 0.50 2.12 8.22
N VAL A 188 1.27 3.08 7.74
CA VAL A 188 2.68 3.26 8.10
C VAL A 188 2.78 4.36 9.13
N LYS A 189 3.46 4.09 10.24
CA LYS A 189 3.90 5.14 11.16
C LYS A 189 5.09 5.86 10.53
N ILE A 190 5.00 7.18 10.37
CA ILE A 190 6.11 7.96 9.83
C ILE A 190 7.20 8.04 10.91
N PRO A 191 8.46 7.67 10.61
CA PRO A 191 9.54 7.76 11.59
C PRO A 191 9.64 9.16 12.16
N PHE A 192 9.83 9.27 13.48
CA PHE A 192 9.97 10.54 14.20
C PHE A 192 8.75 11.46 14.11
N SER A 193 7.57 10.92 13.77
CA SER A 193 6.30 11.63 13.77
C SER A 193 5.21 10.78 14.44
N ASP A 194 4.25 11.43 15.08
CA ASP A 194 3.02 10.78 15.54
C ASP A 194 1.98 10.62 14.43
N THR A 195 2.32 11.06 13.20
CA THR A 195 1.45 10.92 12.05
C THR A 195 1.55 9.52 11.43
N ILE A 196 0.40 9.01 11.01
CA ILE A 196 0.30 7.78 10.24
C ILE A 196 -0.16 8.08 8.83
N ARG A 197 0.24 7.24 7.88
CA ARG A 197 -0.16 7.34 6.48
C ARG A 197 -0.77 6.04 6.02
N LEU A 198 -1.94 6.11 5.40
CA LEU A 198 -2.55 4.98 4.74
C LEU A 198 -1.77 4.62 3.47
N ILE A 199 -1.42 3.35 3.29
CA ILE A 199 -0.60 2.93 2.15
C ILE A 199 -1.24 1.82 1.31
N SER A 200 -2.20 1.06 1.85
CA SER A 200 -2.78 -0.09 1.15
C SER A 200 -4.12 -0.49 1.74
N ASP A 201 -5.02 -0.98 0.90
CA ASP A 201 -6.19 -1.77 1.27
C ASP A 201 -5.90 -3.27 1.10
N LEU A 202 -6.54 -4.09 1.92
CA LEU A 202 -6.28 -5.54 1.98
C LEU A 202 -7.43 -6.37 1.40
N LEU A 203 -8.26 -5.76 0.55
CA LEU A 203 -9.49 -6.35 0.01
C LEU A 203 -9.26 -7.70 -0.68
N ASP A 204 -8.14 -7.86 -1.38
CA ASP A 204 -7.85 -9.07 -2.18
C ASP A 204 -7.07 -10.16 -1.42
N HIS A 205 -6.84 -10.00 -0.11
CA HIS A 205 -5.97 -10.91 0.64
C HIS A 205 -6.73 -11.61 1.77
N SER A 206 -6.86 -12.94 1.66
CA SER A 206 -7.46 -13.79 2.69
C SER A 206 -6.62 -13.91 3.97
N SER A 207 -5.31 -13.66 3.89
CA SER A 207 -4.40 -13.66 5.04
C SER A 207 -3.28 -12.62 4.88
N PRO A 208 -3.59 -11.32 5.06
CA PRO A 208 -2.65 -10.24 4.80
C PRO A 208 -1.41 -10.29 5.70
N LEU A 209 -1.57 -10.70 6.97
CA LEU A 209 -0.43 -10.85 7.90
C LEU A 209 0.55 -11.93 7.40
N HIS A 210 0.05 -13.08 6.96
CA HIS A 210 0.89 -14.14 6.43
C HIS A 210 1.64 -13.66 5.18
N SER A 211 0.95 -12.97 4.26
CA SER A 211 1.59 -12.40 3.06
C SER A 211 2.71 -11.42 3.40
N ILE A 212 2.53 -10.57 4.42
CA ILE A 212 3.56 -9.62 4.88
C ILE A 212 4.76 -10.37 5.47
N LEU A 213 4.53 -11.26 6.43
CA LEU A 213 5.60 -12.00 7.10
C LEU A 213 6.36 -12.91 6.13
N SER A 214 5.64 -13.54 5.20
CA SER A 214 6.21 -14.40 4.16
C SER A 214 7.11 -13.62 3.22
N ARG A 215 6.68 -12.43 2.77
CA ARG A 215 7.49 -11.55 1.94
C ARG A 215 8.75 -11.05 2.64
N CYS A 216 8.68 -10.80 3.94
CA CYS A 216 9.81 -10.28 4.70
C CYS A 216 10.71 -11.39 5.29
N SER A 217 10.45 -12.68 5.00
CA SER A 217 11.05 -13.79 5.76
C SER A 217 12.56 -13.90 5.68
N THR A 218 13.14 -13.42 4.59
CA THR A 218 14.59 -13.36 4.36
C THR A 218 15.32 -12.42 5.31
N PHE A 219 14.61 -11.49 5.96
CA PHE A 219 15.20 -10.54 6.91
C PHE A 219 15.22 -11.05 8.37
N PHE A 220 14.45 -12.09 8.72
CA PHE A 220 14.44 -12.68 10.08
C PHE A 220 15.39 -13.83 10.27
N LEU A 221 15.57 -14.62 9.21
CA LEU A 221 16.37 -15.81 9.29
C LEU A 221 17.83 -15.36 9.41
N PRO A 222 18.57 -15.75 10.47
CA PRO A 222 19.98 -15.41 10.55
C PRO A 222 20.66 -15.94 9.29
N ARG A 223 21.45 -15.09 8.61
CA ARG A 223 22.39 -15.57 7.59
C ARG A 223 23.16 -16.72 8.23
N GLU A 224 22.97 -17.95 7.75
CA GLU A 224 23.85 -19.04 8.14
C GLU A 224 25.27 -18.57 7.82
N LYS A 225 26.10 -18.47 8.86
CA LYS A 225 27.53 -18.23 8.66
C LYS A 225 28.02 -19.36 7.75
N PRO A 226 28.73 -19.06 6.65
CA PRO A 226 29.31 -20.12 5.85
C PRO A 226 30.22 -20.93 6.77
N TYR A 227 29.91 -22.21 6.92
CA TYR A 227 30.82 -23.15 7.55
C TYR A 227 32.08 -23.19 6.69
N THR A 228 33.14 -22.51 7.14
CA THR A 228 34.50 -22.79 6.69
C THR A 228 34.84 -24.20 7.16
N MET A 229 34.81 -25.16 6.24
CA MET A 229 35.42 -26.47 6.44
C MET A 229 36.94 -26.29 6.31
N PHE A 230 37.66 -26.75 7.33
CA PHE A 230 39.12 -26.74 7.45
C PHE A 230 39.80 -27.53 6.33
#